data_AF-A0A9E5LV30-F1
#
_entry.id   AF-A0A9E5LV30-F1
#
_cell.length_a   1.000
_cell.length_b   1.000
_cell.length_c   1.000
_cell.angle_alpha   90.00
_cell.angle_beta   90.00
_cell.angle_gamma   90.00
#
_symmetry.space_group_name_H-M   'P 1'
#
loop_
_entity.id
_entity.type
_entity.pdbx_description
1 polymer ?
#
loop_
_entity_poly.entity_id
_entity_poly.type
_entity_poly.pdbx_seq_one_letter_code
_entity_poly.pdbx_strand_id
1 'polypeptide(L)' 'MTLLIDRVDHLVLTVTDIEKTTQFYERALGFEREFFKGPEGQPRYALLFGPYKINLQDKNTETPTKAKVPTIGAGDFCL' A
#
# COMPACT_ATOMS: atom_id res chain seq x y z
N MET A 1 31.18 2.75 7.47
CA MET A 1 29.85 2.78 8.11
C MET A 1 29.03 1.68 7.48
N THR A 2 28.60 0.71 8.28
CA THR A 2 27.77 -0.39 7.80
C THR A 2 26.36 0.15 7.54
N LEU A 3 25.87 0.05 6.31
CA LEU A 3 24.51 0.42 5.93
C LEU A 3 23.55 -0.66 6.45
N LEU A 4 23.19 -0.59 7.73
CA LEU A 4 22.13 -1.41 8.29
C LEU A 4 20.78 -0.72 8.04
N ILE A 5 19.79 -1.47 7.55
CA ILE A 5 18.42 -0.97 7.40
C ILE A 5 17.81 -0.80 8.79
N ASP A 6 17.19 0.36 9.03
CA ASP A 6 16.55 0.74 10.30
C ASP A 6 15.17 0.05 10.44
N ARG A 7 14.28 0.27 9.47
CA ARG A 7 12.91 -0.26 9.47
C ARG A 7 12.30 -0.34 8.08
N VAL A 8 11.18 -1.04 7.98
CA VAL A 8 10.27 -0.96 6.84
C VAL A 8 9.35 0.25 7.06
N ASP A 9 9.31 1.15 6.07
CA ASP A 9 8.43 2.33 6.11
C ASP A 9 7.00 1.98 5.67
N HIS A 10 6.88 1.21 4.59
CA HIS A 10 5.62 0.74 4.06
C HIS A 10 5.80 -0.49 3.18
N LEU A 11 4.68 -1.14 2.88
CA LEU A 11 4.57 -2.18 1.86
C LEU A 11 3.48 -1.82 0.83
N VAL A 12 3.43 -2.58 -0.26
CA VAL A 12 2.43 -2.38 -1.34
C VAL A 12 1.59 -3.64 -1.50
N LEU A 13 0.27 -3.53 -1.42
CA LEU A 13 -0.65 -4.61 -1.75
C LEU A 13 -1.24 -4.42 -3.14
N THR A 14 -1.20 -5.48 -3.95
CA THR A 14 -1.95 -5.55 -5.21
C THR A 14 -3.33 -6.10 -4.93
N VAL A 15 -4.37 -5.36 -5.30
CA VAL A 15 -5.76 -5.66 -4.96
C VAL A 15 -6.67 -5.61 -6.19
N THR A 16 -7.83 -6.25 -6.09
CA THR A 16 -8.85 -6.19 -7.15
C THR A 16 -9.59 -4.86 -7.17
N ASP A 17 -9.83 -4.27 -6.00
CA ASP A 17 -10.64 -3.08 -5.81
C ASP A 17 -10.10 -2.31 -4.60
N ILE A 18 -9.65 -1.07 -4.85
CA ILE A 18 -9.03 -0.22 -3.84
C ILE A 18 -10.06 0.18 -2.78
N GLU A 19 -11.26 0.58 -3.19
CA GLU A 19 -12.28 1.08 -2.26
C GLU A 19 -12.76 -0.04 -1.33
N LYS A 20 -13.02 -1.23 -1.86
CA LYS A 20 -13.41 -2.39 -1.02
C LYS A 20 -12.30 -2.79 -0.05
N THR A 21 -11.04 -2.74 -0.50
CA THR A 21 -9.90 -3.03 0.36
C THR A 21 -9.82 -2.01 1.49
N THR A 22 -9.90 -0.72 1.15
CA THR A 22 -9.85 0.35 2.13
C THR A 22 -10.93 0.20 3.19
N GLN A 23 -12.18 0.01 2.78
CA GLN A 23 -13.30 -0.19 3.71
C GLN A 23 -13.14 -1.44 4.58
N PHE A 24 -12.46 -2.48 4.11
CA PHE A 24 -12.18 -3.66 4.94
C PHE A 24 -11.21 -3.31 6.07
N TYR A 25 -10.06 -2.69 5.76
CA TYR A 25 -9.04 -2.36 6.75
C TYR A 25 -9.49 -1.27 7.73
N GLU A 26 -10.26 -0.28 7.27
CA GLU A 26 -10.89 0.71 8.15
C GLU A 26 -11.82 0.06 9.17
N ARG A 27 -12.66 -0.90 8.74
CA ARG A 27 -13.64 -1.56 9.62
C ARG A 27 -13.02 -2.62 10.52
N ALA A 28 -12.10 -3.42 9.99
CA ALA A 28 -11.54 -4.57 10.70
C ALA A 28 -10.42 -4.16 11.67
N LEU A 29 -9.55 -3.22 11.26
CA LEU A 29 -8.34 -2.86 12.00
C LEU A 29 -8.30 -1.38 12.42
N GLY A 30 -9.28 -0.57 12.02
CA GLY A 30 -9.32 0.87 12.37
C GLY A 30 -8.29 1.71 11.62
N PHE A 31 -7.83 1.28 10.44
CA PHE A 31 -6.87 2.04 9.65
C PHE A 31 -7.50 3.28 9.05
N GLU A 32 -6.71 4.28 8.68
CA GLU A 32 -7.19 5.50 8.03
C GLU A 32 -6.81 5.50 6.55
N ARG A 33 -7.76 5.83 5.68
CA ARG A 33 -7.47 5.96 4.25
C ARG A 33 -6.75 7.27 3.93
N GLU A 34 -5.75 7.21 3.06
CA GLU A 34 -5.06 8.37 2.50
C GLU A 34 -5.18 8.36 0.97
N PHE A 35 -5.53 9.53 0.41
CA PHE A 35 -5.49 9.79 -1.02
C PHE A 35 -4.41 10.84 -1.29
N PHE A 36 -3.45 10.50 -2.15
CA PHE A 36 -2.34 11.40 -2.46
C PHE A 36 -1.96 11.31 -3.94
N LYS A 37 -1.14 12.27 -4.41
CA LYS A 37 -0.60 12.23 -5.77
C LYS A 37 0.78 11.58 -5.76
N GLY A 38 0.99 10.64 -6.67
CA GLY A 38 2.30 10.06 -6.93
C GLY A 38 3.27 11.05 -7.59
N PRO A 39 4.53 10.64 -7.79
CA PRO A 39 5.57 11.50 -8.36
C PRO A 39 5.24 12.08 -9.74
N GLU A 40 4.41 11.37 -10.52
CA GLU A 40 3.99 11.78 -11.88
C GLU A 40 2.56 12.36 -11.88
N GLY A 41 2.03 12.70 -10.69
CA GLY A 41 0.70 13.27 -10.54
C GLY A 41 -0.45 12.25 -10.58
N GLN A 42 -0.16 10.96 -10.74
CA GLN A 42 -1.18 9.91 -10.75
C GLN A 42 -1.81 9.73 -9.36
N PRO A 43 -3.11 9.37 -9.25
CA PRO A 43 -3.73 9.11 -7.97
C PRO A 43 -3.10 7.89 -7.30
N ARG A 44 -2.86 8.00 -5.99
CA ARG A 44 -2.38 6.93 -5.11
C ARG A 44 -3.23 6.84 -3.87
N TYR A 45 -3.27 5.64 -3.33
CA TYR A 45 -4.12 5.27 -2.22
C TYR A 45 -3.28 4.53 -1.20
N ALA A 46 -3.48 4.84 0.07
CA ALA A 46 -2.83 4.14 1.16
C ALA A 46 -3.77 3.94 2.34
N LEU A 47 -3.39 3.00 3.18
CA LEU A 47 -3.95 2.73 4.49
C LEU A 47 -2.90 3.08 5.54
N LEU A 48 -3.18 4.09 6.36
CA LEU A 48 -2.33 4.55 7.44
C LEU A 48 -2.65 3.77 8.72
N PHE A 49 -1.61 3.38 9.44
CA PHE A 49 -1.71 2.73 10.75
C PHE A 49 -0.48 3.07 11.60
N GLY A 50 -0.71 3.72 12.74
CA GLY A 50 0.39 4.27 13.54
C GLY A 50 1.27 5.21 12.69
N PRO A 51 2.60 5.04 12.69
CA PRO A 51 3.51 5.82 11.85
C PRO A 51 3.77 5.21 10.46
N TYR A 52 3.10 4.12 10.11
CA TYR A 52 3.36 3.33 8.90
C TYR A 52 2.18 3.38 7.93
N LYS A 53 2.40 2.84 6.73
CA LYS A 53 1.33 2.69 5.74
C LYS A 53 1.43 1.44 4.88
N ILE A 54 0.29 1.07 4.30
CA ILE A 54 0.18 0.11 3.20
C ILE A 54 -0.32 0.88 1.99
N ASN A 55 0.51 1.00 0.95
CA ASN A 55 0.07 1.54 -0.33
C ASN A 55 -0.75 0.48 -1.07
N LEU A 56 -1.83 0.91 -1.71
CA LEU A 56 -2.69 0.06 -2.52
C LEU A 56 -2.46 0.32 -4.00
N GLN A 57 -2.48 -0.75 -4.78
CA GLN A 57 -2.51 -0.68 -6.23
C GLN A 57 -3.46 -1.71 -6.80
N ASP A 58 -4.14 -1.35 -7.87
CA ASP A 58 -4.97 -2.25 -8.68
C ASP A 58 -4.36 -2.41 -10.08
N LYS A 59 -5.14 -3.03 -10.98
CA LYS A 59 -4.79 -3.19 -12.40
C LYS A 59 -4.67 -1.85 -13.15
N ASN A 60 -5.32 -0.79 -12.67
CA ASN A 60 -5.35 0.53 -13.32
C ASN A 60 -4.27 1.48 -12.79
N THR A 61 -3.61 1.12 -11.68
CA THR A 61 -2.57 1.96 -11.08
C THR A 61 -1.33 1.95 -11.98
N GLU A 62 -0.99 3.07 -12.61
CA GLU A 62 0.21 3.16 -13.45
C GLU A 62 1.41 3.67 -12.63
N THR A 63 2.49 2.88 -12.59
CA THR A 63 3.71 3.26 -11.87
C THR A 63 4.93 2.41 -12.23
N PRO A 64 6.13 3.02 -12.23
CA PRO A 64 7.38 2.28 -12.42
C PRO A 64 7.83 1.47 -11.19
N THR A 65 7.24 1.68 -10.01
CA THR A 65 7.71 1.10 -8.73
C THR A 65 6.91 -0.14 -8.29
N LYS A 66 6.41 -0.94 -9.23
CA LYS A 66 5.69 -2.19 -8.90
C LYS A 66 6.64 -3.38 -8.76
N ALA A 67 6.19 -4.39 -8.04
CA ALA A 67 6.80 -5.72 -8.12
C ALA A 67 6.79 -6.24 -9.57
N LYS A 68 7.79 -7.05 -9.92
CA LYS A 68 7.92 -7.66 -11.26
C LYS A 68 6.68 -8.47 -11.66
N VAL A 69 6.06 -9.15 -10.70
CA VAL A 69 4.81 -9.90 -10.87
C VAL A 69 3.85 -9.45 -9.77
N PRO A 70 3.06 -8.39 -9.98
CA PRO A 70 2.05 -7.97 -9.01
C PRO A 70 0.98 -9.06 -8.89
N THR A 71 0.82 -9.63 -7.69
CA THR A 71 -0.10 -10.75 -7.45
C THR A 71 -1.12 -10.37 -6.40
N ILE A 72 -2.39 -10.49 -6.76
CA ILE A 72 -3.53 -10.25 -5.87
C ILE A 72 -3.56 -11.32 -4.79
N GLY A 73 -3.73 -10.92 -3.52
CA GLY A 73 -3.87 -11.84 -2.39
C GLY A 73 -2.57 -12.52 -1.94
N ALA A 74 -1.41 -12.11 -2.47
CA ALA A 74 -0.11 -12.66 -2.09
C ALA A 74 0.51 -12.00 -0.84
N GLY A 75 -0.18 -11.04 -0.21
CA GLY A 75 0.29 -10.40 1.02
C GLY A 75 0.06 -11.31 2.23
N ASP A 76 1.14 -11.67 2.90
CA ASP A 76 1.15 -12.39 4.18
C ASP A 76 2.09 -11.63 5.13
N PHE A 77 1.53 -11.02 6.17
CA PHE A 77 2.25 -10.11 7.07
C PHE A 77 1.59 -10.04 8.45
N CYS A 78 2.39 -9.69 9.46
CA CYS A 78 1.95 -9.31 10.79
C CYS A 78 2.30 -7.83 11.02
N LEU A 79 1.39 -7.09 11.66
CA LEU A 79 1.51 -5.64 11.91
C LEU A 79 1.75 -5.34 13.39
#